data_AF-A0A0R2K6G1-F1
#
_entry.id   AF-A0A0R2K6G1-F1
#
_cell.length_a   1.000
_cell.length_b   1.000
_cell.length_c   1.000
_cell.angle_alpha   90.00
_cell.angle_beta   90.00
_cell.angle_gamma   90.00
#
_symmetry.space_group_name_H-M   'P 1'
#
loop_
_entity.id
_entity.type
_entity.pdbx_description
1 polymer ?
#
loop_
_entity_poly.entity_id
_entity_poly.type
_entity_poly.pdbx_seq_one_letter_code
_entity_poly.pdbx_strand_id
1 'polypeptide(L)'
;MKFRRTILDLALLFITGVIWLVGFLYLIQIFTSKSLEHPVVISFLGITILGTVIFGTQIMFFLHRMLRLIIDHQAFSQKSIKLVKKIRRNIGFISVCFIFAMPFFITIANIENAPGVGLMGFALICVPFAVYILSQIIEDLFISAFNLQKDHDLTV
;
A
#
# COMPACT_ATOMS: atom_id res chain seq x y z
N MET A 1 -18.01 9.79 20.09
CA MET A 1 -17.28 9.80 18.80
C MET A 1 -15.78 10.16 18.91
N LYS A 2 -15.34 11.07 19.82
CA LYS A 2 -13.90 11.43 19.98
C LYS A 2 -12.96 10.25 20.30
N PHE A 3 -13.39 9.29 21.13
CA PHE A 3 -12.56 8.14 21.52
C PHE A 3 -12.29 7.15 20.38
N ARG A 4 -13.29 6.86 19.53
CA ARG A 4 -13.11 6.01 18.35
C ARG A 4 -12.15 6.65 17.34
N ARG A 5 -12.18 7.98 17.23
CA ARG A 5 -11.26 8.76 16.38
C ARG A 5 -9.82 8.69 16.87
N THR A 6 -9.57 8.93 18.15
CA THR A 6 -8.20 8.87 18.70
C THR A 6 -7.58 7.49 18.54
N ILE A 7 -8.38 6.41 18.61
CA ILE A 7 -7.92 5.05 18.34
C ILE A 7 -7.52 4.86 16.87
N LEU A 8 -8.34 5.31 15.92
CA LEU A 8 -8.03 5.21 14.49
C LEU A 8 -6.79 6.04 14.11
N ASP A 9 -6.70 7.27 14.61
CA ASP A 9 -5.54 8.16 14.36
C ASP A 9 -4.25 7.56 14.98
N LEU A 10 -4.34 6.98 16.17
CA LEU A 10 -3.22 6.30 16.82
C LEU A 10 -2.79 5.05 16.04
N ALA A 11 -3.74 4.24 15.55
CA ALA A 11 -3.46 3.07 14.73
C ALA A 11 -2.76 3.45 13.42
N LEU A 12 -3.24 4.50 12.74
CA LEU A 12 -2.61 5.05 11.53
C LEU A 12 -1.17 5.52 11.78
N LEU A 13 -0.94 6.23 12.89
CA LEU A 13 0.40 6.70 13.28
C LEU A 13 1.32 5.52 13.57
N PHE A 14 0.84 4.52 14.31
CA PHE A 14 1.60 3.30 14.61
C PHE A 14 2.00 2.55 13.34
N ILE A 15 1.05 2.32 12.42
CA ILE A 15 1.33 1.66 11.13
C ILE A 15 2.36 2.46 10.32
N THR A 16 2.21 3.79 10.26
CA THR A 16 3.16 4.67 9.56
C THR A 16 4.56 4.58 10.17
N GLY A 17 4.65 4.51 11.51
CA GLY A 17 5.90 4.31 12.23
C GLY A 17 6.58 2.98 11.89
N VAL A 18 5.81 1.89 11.82
CA VAL A 18 6.32 0.56 11.40
C VAL A 18 6.86 0.59 9.98
N ILE A 19 6.14 1.23 9.04
CA ILE A 19 6.59 1.37 7.65
C ILE A 19 7.94 2.10 7.57
N TRP A 20 8.08 3.21 8.31
CA TRP A 20 9.32 3.98 8.37
C TRP A 20 10.46 3.19 9.02
N LEU A 21 10.16 2.43 10.08
CA LEU A 21 11.14 1.58 10.76
C LEU A 21 11.69 0.53 9.80
N VAL A 22 10.83 -0.15 9.03
CA VAL A 22 11.27 -1.13 8.02
C VAL A 22 12.15 -0.47 6.96
N GLY A 23 11.77 0.71 6.46
CA GLY A 23 12.59 1.48 5.52
C GLY A 23 13.95 1.89 6.09
N PHE A 24 13.99 2.26 7.37
CA PHE A 24 15.22 2.64 8.07
C PHE A 24 16.16 1.44 8.29
N LEU A 25 15.62 0.28 8.70
CA LEU A 25 16.42 -0.95 8.81
C LEU A 25 17.03 -1.36 7.48
N TYR A 26 16.29 -1.20 6.39
CA TYR A 26 16.80 -1.49 5.06
C TYR A 26 17.93 -0.55 4.63
N LEU A 27 17.82 0.75 4.93
CA LEU A 27 18.91 1.70 4.72
C LEU A 27 20.18 1.27 5.47
N ILE A 28 20.05 0.88 6.74
CA ILE A 28 21.19 0.39 7.54
C ILE A 28 21.84 -0.82 6.87
N GLN A 29 21.05 -1.76 6.33
CA GLN A 29 21.58 -2.91 5.61
C GLN A 29 22.42 -2.50 4.40
N ILE A 30 21.94 -1.56 3.58
CA ILE A 30 22.69 -1.04 2.41
C ILE A 30 24.03 -0.43 2.84
N PHE A 31 24.04 0.37 3.91
CA PHE A 31 25.26 1.03 4.38
C PHE A 31 26.24 0.08 5.08
N THR A 32 25.73 -1.02 5.67
CA THR A 32 26.54 -1.99 6.45
C THR A 32 27.10 -3.11 5.58
N SER A 33 26.40 -3.50 4.51
CA SER A 33 26.84 -4.60 3.64
C SER A 33 28.06 -4.20 2.80
N LYS A 34 29.24 -4.66 3.22
CA LYS A 34 30.54 -4.29 2.63
C LYS A 34 30.95 -5.09 1.39
N SER A 35 30.17 -6.09 0.99
CA SER A 35 30.39 -6.88 -0.22
C SER A 35 29.05 -7.37 -0.74
N LEU A 36 28.55 -6.76 -1.82
CA LEU A 36 27.29 -7.15 -2.45
C LEU A 36 27.64 -7.97 -3.70
N GLU A 37 27.56 -9.30 -3.57
CA GLU A 37 27.84 -10.24 -4.66
C GLU A 37 26.85 -10.08 -5.84
N HIS A 38 25.69 -9.41 -5.61
CA HIS A 38 24.66 -9.17 -6.63
C HIS A 38 24.08 -7.73 -6.60
N PRO A 39 24.84 -6.70 -7.06
CA PRO A 39 24.46 -5.29 -6.94
C PRO A 39 23.13 -4.93 -7.62
N VAL A 40 22.81 -5.60 -8.74
CA VAL A 40 21.58 -5.37 -9.51
C VAL A 40 20.34 -5.86 -8.75
N VAL A 41 20.42 -7.05 -8.15
CA VAL A 41 19.30 -7.68 -7.42
C VAL A 41 18.94 -6.87 -6.16
N ILE A 42 19.95 -6.40 -5.44
CA ILE A 42 19.77 -5.56 -4.26
C ILE A 42 19.21 -4.19 -4.62
N SER A 43 19.58 -3.65 -5.78
CA SER A 43 18.99 -2.40 -6.29
C SER A 43 17.50 -2.54 -6.60
N PHE A 44 17.07 -3.64 -7.23
CA PHE A 44 15.65 -3.92 -7.49
C PHE A 44 14.83 -4.12 -6.22
N LEU A 45 15.39 -4.81 -5.22
CA LEU A 45 14.76 -4.95 -3.91
C LEU A 45 14.68 -3.60 -3.19
N GLY A 46 15.69 -2.75 -3.32
CA GLY A 46 15.67 -1.40 -2.76
C GLY A 46 14.60 -0.51 -3.38
N ILE A 47 14.43 -0.58 -4.70
CA ILE A 47 13.34 0.11 -5.41
C ILE A 47 11.98 -0.38 -4.89
N THR A 48 11.82 -1.68 -4.66
CA THR A 48 10.58 -2.26 -4.12
C THR A 48 10.28 -1.73 -2.72
N ILE A 49 11.27 -1.77 -1.82
CA ILE A 49 11.08 -1.34 -0.42
C ILE A 49 10.82 0.16 -0.35
N LEU A 50 11.62 0.97 -1.04
CA LEU A 50 11.42 2.42 -1.08
C LEU A 50 10.08 2.78 -1.71
N GLY A 51 9.70 2.11 -2.80
CA GLY A 51 8.39 2.26 -3.42
C GLY A 51 7.26 1.95 -2.44
N THR A 52 7.36 0.84 -1.71
CA THR A 52 6.37 0.44 -0.70
C THR A 52 6.27 1.45 0.45
N VAL A 53 7.39 1.99 0.92
CA VAL A 53 7.42 3.03 1.96
C VAL A 53 6.76 4.33 1.46
N ILE A 54 7.10 4.79 0.24
CA ILE A 54 6.56 6.01 -0.33
C ILE A 54 5.06 5.88 -0.60
N PHE A 55 4.63 4.83 -1.31
CA PHE A 55 3.22 4.63 -1.61
C PHE A 55 2.40 4.28 -0.37
N GLY A 56 2.97 3.52 0.57
CA GLY A 56 2.35 3.19 1.85
C GLY A 56 2.09 4.42 2.71
N THR A 57 3.08 5.32 2.85
CA THR A 57 2.90 6.58 3.57
C THR A 57 1.86 7.49 2.91
N GLN A 58 1.82 7.56 1.57
CA GLN A 58 0.77 8.28 0.86
C GLN A 58 -0.63 7.70 1.09
N ILE A 59 -0.78 6.37 1.12
CA ILE A 59 -2.06 5.71 1.44
C ILE A 59 -2.50 6.11 2.85
N MET A 60 -1.60 6.06 3.84
CA MET A 60 -1.91 6.47 5.22
C MET A 60 -2.38 7.93 5.29
N PHE A 61 -1.71 8.83 4.55
CA PHE A 61 -2.12 10.23 4.46
C PHE A 61 -3.53 10.40 3.86
N PHE A 62 -3.83 9.68 2.77
CA PHE A 62 -5.17 9.72 2.17
C PHE A 62 -6.24 9.11 3.08
N LEU A 63 -5.91 8.06 3.82
CA LEU A 63 -6.84 7.42 4.75
C LEU A 63 -7.18 8.34 5.93
N HIS A 64 -6.18 9.02 6.49
CA HIS A 64 -6.41 10.05 7.51
C HIS A 64 -7.27 11.22 6.98
N ARG A 65 -7.05 11.65 5.72
CA ARG A 65 -7.90 12.68 5.11
C ARG A 65 -9.32 12.19 4.85
N MET A 66 -9.50 10.93 4.48
CA MET A 66 -10.81 10.32 4.31
C MET A 66 -11.56 10.24 5.65
N LEU A 67 -10.88 9.83 6.73
CA LEU A 67 -11.45 9.84 8.08
C LEU A 67 -11.94 11.23 8.48
N ARG A 68 -11.20 12.29 8.14
CA ARG A 68 -11.62 13.67 8.37
C ARG A 68 -12.90 14.04 7.60
N LEU A 69 -13.01 13.64 6.33
CA LEU A 69 -14.23 13.88 5.54
C LEU A 69 -15.46 13.16 6.11
N ILE A 70 -15.28 11.96 6.67
CA ILE A 70 -16.36 11.23 7.35
C ILE A 70 -16.83 11.99 8.59
N ILE A 71 -15.90 12.55 9.36
CA ILE A 71 -16.20 13.34 10.56
C ILE A 71 -16.94 14.63 10.19
N ASP A 72 -16.57 15.28 9.10
CA ASP A 72 -17.22 16.51 8.63
C ASP A 72 -18.59 16.26 7.97
N HIS A 73 -19.15 15.05 8.10
CA HIS A 73 -20.39 14.59 7.43
C HIS A 73 -20.36 14.72 5.89
N GLN A 74 -19.17 14.79 5.31
CA GLN A 74 -18.92 14.92 3.86
C GLN A 74 -18.38 13.59 3.28
N ALA A 75 -18.80 12.46 3.86
CA ALA A 75 -18.35 11.13 3.47
C ALA A 75 -18.66 10.85 1.99
N PHE A 76 -19.84 11.22 1.52
CA PHE A 76 -20.28 11.09 0.12
C PHE A 76 -20.11 12.41 -0.62
N SER A 77 -18.86 12.84 -0.75
CA SER A 77 -18.48 14.02 -1.53
C SER A 77 -17.63 13.61 -2.73
N GLN A 78 -17.63 14.43 -3.79
CA GLN A 78 -16.65 14.28 -4.88
C GLN A 78 -15.20 14.25 -4.36
N LYS A 79 -14.93 14.92 -3.23
CA LYS A 79 -13.61 14.89 -2.58
C LYS A 79 -13.26 13.49 -2.08
N SER A 80 -14.22 12.77 -1.50
CA SER A 80 -14.05 11.41 -1.01
C SER A 80 -13.82 10.42 -2.15
N ILE A 81 -14.57 10.52 -3.24
CA ILE A 81 -14.33 9.69 -4.44
C ILE A 81 -12.91 9.90 -4.99
N LYS A 82 -12.46 11.16 -5.07
CA LYS A 82 -11.09 11.48 -5.50
C LYS A 82 -10.04 10.87 -4.57
N LEU A 83 -10.31 10.75 -3.28
CA LEU A 83 -9.42 10.12 -2.31
C LEU A 83 -9.38 8.59 -2.48
N VAL A 84 -10.53 7.95 -2.61
CA VAL A 84 -10.62 6.49 -2.87
C VAL A 84 -9.87 6.13 -4.16
N LYS A 85 -10.06 6.90 -5.23
CA LYS A 85 -9.32 6.76 -6.50
C LYS A 85 -7.80 6.84 -6.34
N LYS A 86 -7.32 7.75 -5.48
CA LYS A 86 -5.89 7.90 -5.20
C LYS A 86 -5.35 6.72 -4.38
N ILE A 87 -6.13 6.25 -3.40
CA ILE A 87 -5.77 5.07 -2.59
C ILE A 87 -5.65 3.84 -3.49
N ARG A 88 -6.67 3.54 -4.32
CA ARG A 88 -6.63 2.42 -5.28
C ARG A 88 -5.39 2.51 -6.18
N ARG A 89 -5.13 3.69 -6.74
CA ARG A 89 -3.97 3.90 -7.63
C ARG A 89 -2.64 3.60 -6.91
N ASN A 90 -2.51 4.03 -5.66
CA ASN A 90 -1.31 3.74 -4.86
C ASN A 90 -1.16 2.25 -4.53
N ILE A 91 -2.26 1.56 -4.25
CA ILE A 91 -2.25 0.09 -4.05
C ILE A 91 -1.78 -0.60 -5.34
N GLY A 92 -2.22 -0.12 -6.51
CA GLY A 92 -1.76 -0.64 -7.81
C GLY A 92 -0.27 -0.45 -8.02
N PHE A 93 0.28 0.73 -7.69
CA PHE A 93 1.72 0.96 -7.75
C PHE A 93 2.52 0.03 -6.83
N ILE A 94 2.04 -0.20 -5.60
CA ILE A 94 2.66 -1.18 -4.68
C ILE A 94 2.65 -2.57 -5.31
N SER A 95 1.52 -2.99 -5.88
CA SER A 95 1.43 -4.30 -6.54
C SER A 95 2.45 -4.45 -7.68
N VAL A 96 2.70 -3.40 -8.45
CA VAL A 96 3.72 -3.40 -9.51
C VAL A 96 5.13 -3.39 -8.92
N CYS A 97 5.39 -2.62 -7.87
CA CYS A 97 6.67 -2.62 -7.16
C CYS A 97 7.05 -4.04 -6.69
N PHE A 98 6.09 -4.81 -6.18
CA PHE A 98 6.35 -6.19 -5.72
C PHE A 98 6.83 -7.13 -6.83
N ILE A 99 6.49 -6.87 -8.10
CA ILE A 99 7.02 -7.65 -9.24
C ILE A 99 8.53 -7.47 -9.37
N PHE A 100 9.05 -6.27 -9.06
CA PHE A 100 10.49 -6.00 -9.06
C PHE A 100 11.23 -6.69 -7.91
N ALA A 101 10.53 -7.21 -6.90
CA ALA A 101 11.12 -8.02 -5.84
C ALA A 101 11.41 -9.46 -6.30
N MET A 102 10.78 -9.91 -7.38
CA MET A 102 10.83 -11.30 -7.85
C MET A 102 12.25 -11.79 -8.19
N PRO A 103 13.12 -11.02 -8.87
CA PRO A 103 14.51 -11.39 -9.12
C PRO A 103 15.28 -11.77 -7.84
N PHE A 104 15.00 -11.12 -6.72
CA PHE A 104 15.64 -11.43 -5.44
C PHE A 104 15.27 -12.81 -4.92
N PHE A 105 13.99 -13.17 -4.96
CA PHE A 105 13.53 -14.49 -4.54
C PHE A 105 14.10 -15.60 -5.44
N ILE A 106 14.23 -15.36 -6.75
CA ILE A 106 14.87 -16.31 -7.67
C ILE A 106 16.36 -16.48 -7.34
N THR A 107 17.09 -15.38 -7.11
CA THR A 107 18.52 -15.45 -6.79
C THR A 107 18.76 -16.25 -5.51
N ILE A 108 17.97 -16.04 -4.46
CA ILE A 108 18.09 -16.81 -3.22
C ILE A 108 17.72 -18.28 -3.44
N ALA A 109 16.65 -18.56 -4.20
CA ALA A 109 16.25 -19.93 -4.52
C ALA A 109 17.38 -20.71 -5.23
N ASN A 110 18.13 -20.04 -6.09
CA ASN A 110 19.28 -20.64 -6.78
C ASN A 110 20.49 -20.84 -5.84
N ILE A 111 20.79 -19.87 -4.97
CA ILE A 111 21.93 -19.97 -4.02
C ILE A 111 21.71 -21.11 -3.03
N GLU A 112 20.52 -21.18 -2.43
CA GLU A 112 20.19 -22.18 -1.41
C GLU A 112 19.76 -23.54 -2.03
N ASN A 113 19.77 -23.67 -3.36
CA ASN A 113 19.23 -24.82 -4.10
C ASN A 113 17.79 -25.19 -3.66
N ALA A 114 17.02 -24.19 -3.25
CA ALA A 114 15.70 -24.33 -2.63
C ALA A 114 14.63 -23.71 -3.52
N PRO A 115 14.04 -24.47 -4.47
CA PRO A 115 13.04 -23.93 -5.40
C PRO A 115 11.76 -23.43 -4.69
N GLY A 116 11.50 -23.91 -3.47
CA GLY A 116 10.40 -23.44 -2.64
C GLY A 116 10.46 -21.94 -2.30
N VAL A 117 11.65 -21.34 -2.22
CA VAL A 117 11.81 -19.90 -1.94
C VAL A 117 11.27 -19.04 -3.08
N GLY A 118 11.46 -19.48 -4.33
CA GLY A 118 10.90 -18.82 -5.50
C GLY A 118 9.37 -18.86 -5.52
N LEU A 119 8.78 -20.00 -5.17
CA LEU A 119 7.32 -20.17 -5.03
C LEU A 119 6.74 -19.31 -3.90
N MET A 120 7.44 -19.19 -2.77
CA MET A 120 7.06 -18.28 -1.68
C MET A 120 7.09 -16.82 -2.14
N GLY A 121 8.11 -16.41 -2.89
CA GLY A 121 8.19 -15.08 -3.49
C GLY A 121 7.00 -14.79 -4.41
N PHE A 122 6.61 -15.75 -5.24
CA PHE A 122 5.44 -15.63 -6.10
C PHE A 122 4.14 -15.48 -5.30
N ALA A 123 3.94 -16.31 -4.27
CA ALA A 123 2.78 -16.20 -3.39
C ALA A 123 2.70 -14.83 -2.70
N LEU A 124 3.85 -14.26 -2.32
CA LEU A 124 3.92 -12.94 -1.71
C LEU A 124 3.48 -11.81 -2.65
N ILE A 125 3.77 -11.93 -3.96
CA ILE A 125 3.35 -10.96 -4.99
C ILE A 125 1.83 -11.03 -5.25
N CYS A 126 1.22 -12.20 -5.08
CA CYS A 126 -0.23 -12.35 -5.24
C CYS A 126 -1.03 -11.57 -4.19
N VAL A 127 -0.48 -11.35 -2.98
CA VAL A 127 -1.16 -10.64 -1.89
C VAL A 127 -1.52 -9.18 -2.26
N PRO A 128 -0.57 -8.29 -2.60
CA PRO A 128 -0.90 -6.91 -2.96
C PRO A 128 -1.76 -6.82 -4.23
N PHE A 129 -1.64 -7.81 -5.14
CA PHE A 129 -2.49 -7.88 -6.32
C PHE A 129 -3.95 -8.19 -5.98
N ALA A 130 -4.19 -9.15 -5.08
CA ALA A 130 -5.54 -9.43 -4.58
C ALA A 130 -6.15 -8.22 -3.86
N VAL A 131 -5.35 -7.50 -3.06
CA VAL A 131 -5.77 -6.26 -2.38
C VAL A 131 -6.10 -5.16 -3.40
N TYR A 132 -5.35 -5.06 -4.50
CA TYR A 132 -5.64 -4.12 -5.58
C TYR A 132 -7.00 -4.39 -6.23
N ILE A 133 -7.28 -5.66 -6.58
CA ILE A 133 -8.57 -6.07 -7.16
C ILE A 133 -9.72 -5.74 -6.18
N LEU A 134 -9.55 -6.10 -4.90
CA LEU A 134 -10.56 -5.78 -3.88
C LEU A 134 -10.78 -4.27 -3.76
N SER A 135 -9.71 -3.48 -3.76
CA SER A 135 -9.81 -2.02 -3.71
C SER A 135 -10.50 -1.43 -4.94
N GLN A 136 -10.37 -2.07 -6.11
CA GLN A 136 -11.06 -1.64 -7.32
C GLN A 136 -12.57 -1.89 -7.20
N ILE A 137 -12.97 -3.07 -6.70
CA ILE A 137 -14.38 -3.38 -6.44
C ILE A 137 -14.97 -2.39 -5.43
N ILE A 138 -14.23 -2.04 -4.36
CA ILE A 138 -14.67 -1.06 -3.36
C ILE A 138 -14.81 0.34 -3.99
N GLU A 139 -13.90 0.74 -4.88
CA GLU A 139 -14.02 2.03 -5.58
C GLU A 139 -15.31 2.12 -6.40
N ASP A 140 -15.61 1.09 -7.20
CA ASP A 140 -16.80 1.07 -8.05
C ASP A 140 -18.08 1.07 -7.21
N LEU A 141 -18.11 0.29 -6.12
CA LEU A 141 -19.22 0.28 -5.17
C LEU A 141 -19.41 1.67 -4.53
N PHE A 142 -18.33 2.33 -4.14
CA PHE A 142 -18.38 3.65 -3.52
C PHE A 142 -18.87 4.73 -4.48
N ILE A 143 -18.48 4.66 -5.76
CA ILE A 143 -18.96 5.57 -6.80
C ILE A 143 -20.46 5.35 -7.05
N SER A 144 -20.91 4.10 -7.16
CA SER A 144 -22.34 3.80 -7.32
C SER A 144 -23.16 4.31 -6.14
N ALA A 145 -22.70 4.09 -4.90
CA ALA A 145 -23.38 4.59 -3.70
C ALA A 145 -23.47 6.13 -3.69
N PHE A 146 -22.41 6.83 -4.10
CA PHE A 146 -22.44 8.29 -4.23
C PHE A 146 -23.45 8.77 -5.28
N ASN A 147 -23.51 8.12 -6.45
CA ASN A 147 -24.46 8.49 -7.49
C ASN A 147 -25.91 8.31 -7.02
N LEU A 148 -26.21 7.20 -6.33
CA LEU A 148 -27.53 6.96 -5.76
C LEU A 148 -27.94 8.03 -4.74
N GLN A 149 -27.03 8.44 -3.85
CA GLN A 149 -27.32 9.52 -2.90
C GLN A 149 -27.53 10.86 -3.58
N LYS A 150 -26.72 11.17 -4.60
CA LYS A 150 -26.86 12.41 -5.37
C LYS A 150 -28.18 12.47 -6.13
N ASP A 151 -28.62 11.36 -6.72
CA ASP A 151 -29.89 11.30 -7.45
C ASP A 151 -31.07 11.46 -6.49
N HIS A 152 -31.01 10.86 -5.29
CA HIS A 152 -32.01 11.08 -4.24
C HIS A 152 -32.14 12.55 -3.87
N ASP A 153 -31.01 13.24 -3.60
CA ASP A 153 -30.99 14.68 -3.27
C ASP A 153 -31.55 15.58 -4.39
N LEU A 154 -31.58 15.12 -5.66
CA LEU A 154 -32.09 15.89 -6.80
C LEU A 154 -33.59 15.69 -7.06
N THR A 155 -34.20 14.66 -6.48
CA THR A 155 -35.63 14.33 -6.66
C THR A 155 -36.54 14.78 -5.53
N VAL A 156 -35.99 15.28 -4.42
CA VAL A 156 -36.74 15.80 -3.26
C VAL A 156 -36.91 17.31 -3.36
#